data_AF-A0A0F5VPV2-F1
#
_entry.id   AF-A0A0F5VPV2-F1
#
_cell.length_a   1.000
_cell.length_b   1.000
_cell.length_c   1.000
_cell.angle_alpha   90.00
_cell.angle_beta   90.00
_cell.angle_gamma   90.00
#
_symmetry.space_group_name_H-M   'P 1'
#
loop_
_entity.id
_entity.type
_entity.pdbx_description
1 polymer ?
#
loop_
_entity_poly.entity_id
_entity_poly.type
_entity_poly.pdbx_seq_one_letter_code
_entity_poly.pdbx_strand_id
1 'polypeptide(L)'
;MTSPHSARPLIAVVGSTDPHRSFTHPLRSADLAPEACRQLGRELARACCDLAVFSSSPEYIETDVVAGYADACTEAEPGRVAAFPPRHSDVDFALPPDAHVRMEILRDSSGEWEVAFYHTLLTCDGVLLMGGGQSTRVAGIIALAQRLPLVSVAAFGGGAGQVWINFDKVRNDADDSDIRLMGDNWSSVSAARLIACLLRQRERRLRNIAERAQGERTAARRSARGLTVAAVCMLASLAALVTAEQSRQAGALDLLVLVGAPLVASAAGAILRNSFESDMRWGRAAVRGLGAGLVSVLLYFASQLLTVPALLDDLDVRRLLFFTIPLGFTAGFTFDLVFERLRSGAAGPPAVQPPDPLAPGASRPPNSDGPRS
;
A
#
# COMPACT_ATOMS: atom_id res chain seq x y z
N MET A 1 -1.62 -17.85 -15.94
CA MET A 1 -2.15 -16.94 -14.90
C MET A 1 -3.65 -16.82 -15.12
N THR A 2 -4.42 -17.70 -14.50
CA THR A 2 -5.88 -17.76 -14.59
C THR A 2 -6.52 -16.62 -13.79
N SER A 3 -7.55 -15.99 -14.35
CA SER A 3 -8.21 -14.78 -13.85
C SER A 3 -8.69 -14.91 -12.38
N PRO A 4 -8.44 -13.92 -11.50
CA PRO A 4 -8.62 -14.08 -10.04
C PRO A 4 -10.05 -13.84 -9.52
N HIS A 5 -11.08 -13.93 -10.37
CA HIS A 5 -12.47 -13.65 -9.97
C HIS A 5 -13.41 -14.87 -9.94
N SER A 6 -12.93 -16.09 -10.21
CA SER A 6 -13.78 -17.30 -10.20
C SER A 6 -13.38 -18.37 -9.17
N ALA A 7 -12.44 -18.09 -8.27
CA ALA A 7 -12.07 -19.02 -7.21
C ALA A 7 -12.86 -18.70 -5.94
N ARG A 8 -13.44 -19.75 -5.32
CA ARG A 8 -14.06 -19.71 -3.99
C ARG A 8 -13.06 -19.14 -2.98
N PRO A 9 -13.40 -18.13 -2.15
CA PRO A 9 -12.46 -17.57 -1.19
C PRO A 9 -11.99 -18.61 -0.18
N LEU A 10 -10.68 -18.72 0.06
CA LEU A 10 -10.13 -19.61 1.07
C LEU A 10 -10.06 -18.91 2.44
N ILE A 11 -10.85 -19.38 3.40
CA ILE A 11 -10.96 -18.76 4.73
C ILE A 11 -10.21 -19.60 5.76
N ALA A 12 -9.20 -19.00 6.41
CA ALA A 12 -8.50 -19.62 7.52
C ALA A 12 -9.39 -19.61 8.77
N VAL A 13 -9.57 -20.77 9.39
CA VAL A 13 -10.31 -20.91 10.65
C VAL A 13 -9.31 -21.14 11.77
N VAL A 14 -9.30 -20.26 12.77
CA VAL A 14 -8.29 -20.32 13.85
C VAL A 14 -8.94 -20.01 15.18
N GLY A 15 -8.82 -20.92 16.14
CA GLY A 15 -9.30 -20.66 17.48
C GLY A 15 -9.35 -21.87 18.38
N SER A 16 -9.75 -21.64 19.62
CA SER A 16 -9.99 -22.71 20.59
C SER A 16 -10.95 -22.20 21.65
N THR A 17 -11.94 -23.00 21.98
CA THR A 17 -12.94 -22.68 23.00
C THR A 17 -12.96 -23.71 24.13
N ASP A 18 -11.95 -24.58 24.18
CA ASP A 18 -11.76 -25.53 25.26
C ASP A 18 -11.52 -24.81 26.61
N PRO A 19 -12.43 -24.96 27.60
CA PRO A 19 -12.29 -24.32 28.91
C PRO A 19 -11.13 -24.88 29.74
N HIS A 20 -10.57 -26.05 29.40
CA HIS A 20 -9.46 -26.66 30.13
C HIS A 20 -8.10 -26.03 29.81
N ARG A 21 -8.01 -25.24 28.75
CA ARG A 21 -6.78 -24.53 28.39
C ARG A 21 -6.60 -23.26 29.22
N SER A 22 -5.36 -22.94 29.54
CA SER A 22 -5.02 -21.67 30.19
C SER A 22 -4.99 -20.54 29.17
N PHE A 23 -5.82 -19.52 29.37
CA PHE A 23 -5.85 -18.32 28.54
C PHE A 23 -5.47 -17.10 29.37
N THR A 24 -4.61 -16.23 28.80
CA THR A 24 -4.29 -14.93 29.41
C THR A 24 -5.53 -14.04 29.56
N HIS A 25 -6.50 -14.18 28.66
CA HIS A 25 -7.80 -13.53 28.75
C HIS A 25 -8.88 -14.61 28.78
N PRO A 26 -9.85 -14.54 29.70
CA PRO A 26 -10.82 -15.61 29.88
C PRO A 26 -11.68 -15.80 28.63
N LEU A 27 -12.01 -17.06 28.36
CA LEU A 27 -13.11 -17.39 27.45
C LEU A 27 -14.44 -16.89 28.02
N ARG A 28 -15.38 -16.64 27.13
CA ARG A 28 -16.76 -16.26 27.46
C ARG A 28 -17.70 -17.19 26.70
N SER A 29 -18.85 -17.51 27.30
CA SER A 29 -19.91 -18.30 26.64
C SER A 29 -19.41 -19.60 25.98
N ALA A 30 -18.47 -20.30 26.63
CA ALA A 30 -17.83 -21.49 26.07
C ALA A 30 -18.84 -22.63 25.79
N ASP A 31 -19.95 -22.66 26.53
CA ASP A 31 -21.08 -23.56 26.35
C ASP A 31 -21.79 -23.38 25.00
N LEU A 32 -21.81 -22.15 24.46
CA LEU A 32 -22.42 -21.84 23.18
C LEU A 32 -21.47 -22.05 21.99
N ALA A 33 -20.17 -22.22 22.24
CA ALA A 33 -19.15 -22.21 21.22
C ALA A 33 -19.29 -23.32 20.15
N PRO A 34 -19.57 -24.60 20.50
CA PRO A 34 -19.67 -25.66 19.49
C PRO A 34 -20.78 -25.38 18.46
N GLU A 35 -21.95 -24.94 18.93
CA GLU A 35 -23.06 -24.62 18.04
C GLU A 35 -22.80 -23.33 17.23
N ALA A 36 -22.16 -22.33 17.84
CA ALA A 36 -21.73 -21.14 17.12
C ALA A 36 -20.74 -21.45 15.99
N CYS A 37 -19.78 -22.35 16.25
CA CYS A 37 -18.82 -22.83 15.25
C CYS A 37 -19.52 -23.56 14.10
N ARG A 38 -20.47 -24.47 14.40
CA ARG A 38 -21.28 -25.12 13.37
C ARG A 38 -22.08 -24.14 12.53
N GLN A 39 -22.67 -23.10 13.16
CA GLN A 39 -23.37 -22.04 12.43
C GLN A 39 -22.43 -21.26 11.50
N LEU A 40 -21.21 -20.92 11.95
CA LEU A 40 -20.21 -20.28 11.10
C LEU A 40 -19.80 -21.18 9.92
N GLY A 41 -19.61 -22.47 10.16
CA GLY A 41 -19.34 -23.46 9.12
C GLY A 41 -20.43 -23.49 8.04
N ARG A 42 -21.69 -23.60 8.45
CA ARG A 42 -22.84 -23.58 7.52
C ARG A 42 -22.88 -22.32 6.67
N GLU A 43 -22.65 -21.15 7.30
CA GLU A 43 -22.67 -19.87 6.59
C GLU A 43 -21.47 -19.70 5.64
N LEU A 44 -20.30 -20.25 5.98
CA LEU A 44 -19.16 -20.30 5.06
C LEU A 44 -19.45 -21.18 3.83
N ALA A 45 -20.09 -22.33 4.01
CA ALA A 45 -20.50 -23.20 2.91
C ALA A 45 -21.51 -22.50 1.98
N ARG A 46 -22.56 -21.91 2.55
CA ARG A 46 -23.60 -21.15 1.82
C ARG A 46 -23.04 -19.94 1.07
N ALA A 47 -21.98 -19.33 1.60
CA ALA A 47 -21.30 -18.22 0.96
C ALA A 47 -20.26 -18.66 -0.09
N CYS A 48 -20.23 -19.95 -0.45
CA CYS A 48 -19.30 -20.55 -1.40
C CYS A 48 -17.83 -20.30 -1.06
N CYS A 49 -17.49 -20.31 0.23
CA CYS A 49 -16.11 -20.26 0.70
C CYS A 49 -15.51 -21.67 0.75
N ASP A 50 -14.18 -21.75 0.67
CA ASP A 50 -13.38 -22.93 1.03
C ASP A 50 -12.77 -22.71 2.41
N LEU A 51 -12.43 -23.80 3.11
CA LEU A 51 -11.82 -23.72 4.44
C LEU A 51 -10.33 -24.06 4.39
N ALA A 52 -9.53 -23.28 5.12
CA ALA A 52 -8.17 -23.65 5.53
C ALA A 52 -8.17 -23.94 7.04
N VAL A 53 -7.80 -25.17 7.40
CA VAL A 53 -7.84 -25.68 8.79
C VAL A 53 -6.51 -26.33 9.17
N PHE A 54 -6.18 -26.34 10.47
CA PHE A 54 -4.83 -26.71 10.93
C PHE A 54 -4.80 -27.91 11.87
N SER A 55 -5.90 -28.21 12.55
CA SER A 55 -6.01 -29.27 13.54
C SER A 55 -7.42 -29.86 13.51
N SER A 56 -7.54 -31.18 13.67
CA SER A 56 -8.82 -31.86 13.92
C SER A 56 -9.00 -32.27 15.40
N SER A 57 -8.16 -31.74 16.30
CA SER A 57 -8.38 -31.96 17.73
C SER A 57 -9.67 -31.26 18.18
N PRO A 58 -10.47 -31.89 19.05
CA PRO A 58 -11.73 -31.32 19.55
C PRO A 58 -11.54 -30.06 20.41
N GLU A 59 -10.30 -29.74 20.82
CA GLU A 59 -9.98 -28.52 21.57
C GLU A 59 -10.01 -27.25 20.70
N TYR A 60 -9.97 -27.43 19.39
CA TYR A 60 -9.90 -26.38 18.38
C TYR A 60 -11.26 -26.21 17.69
N ILE A 61 -11.59 -24.97 17.33
CA ILE A 61 -12.90 -24.63 16.74
C ILE A 61 -13.07 -25.25 15.34
N GLU A 62 -11.96 -25.55 14.67
CA GLU A 62 -11.88 -26.11 13.33
C GLU A 62 -12.76 -27.36 13.19
N THR A 63 -12.81 -28.21 14.21
CA THR A 63 -13.61 -29.44 14.20
C THR A 63 -15.11 -29.15 14.06
N ASP A 64 -15.65 -28.28 14.90
CA ASP A 64 -17.07 -27.91 14.86
C ASP A 64 -17.40 -27.07 13.61
N VAL A 65 -16.48 -26.20 13.16
CA VAL A 65 -16.66 -25.42 11.93
C VAL A 65 -16.72 -26.33 10.70
N VAL A 66 -15.82 -27.31 10.60
CA VAL A 66 -15.80 -28.28 9.49
C VAL A 66 -17.06 -29.14 9.50
N ALA A 67 -17.52 -29.59 10.67
CA ALA A 67 -18.78 -30.34 10.79
C ALA A 67 -19.97 -29.53 10.25
N GLY A 68 -20.15 -28.30 10.73
CA GLY A 68 -21.24 -27.44 10.24
C GLY A 68 -21.09 -27.06 8.76
N TYR A 69 -19.87 -26.90 8.26
CA TYR A 69 -19.62 -26.67 6.84
C TYR A 69 -20.04 -27.85 5.99
N ALA A 70 -19.69 -29.08 6.40
CA ALA A 70 -20.07 -30.30 5.70
C ALA A 70 -21.59 -30.52 5.67
N ASP A 71 -22.28 -30.23 6.76
CA ASP A 71 -23.75 -30.34 6.85
C ASP A 71 -24.49 -29.45 5.83
N ALA A 72 -23.88 -28.33 5.42
CA ALA A 72 -24.47 -27.38 4.48
C ALA A 72 -24.07 -27.62 3.03
N CYS A 73 -23.06 -28.45 2.77
CA CYS A 73 -22.64 -28.79 1.42
C CYS A 73 -23.61 -29.78 0.77
N THR A 74 -23.81 -29.64 -0.53
CA THR A 74 -24.69 -30.52 -1.32
C THR A 74 -23.94 -31.07 -2.52
N GLU A 75 -24.47 -32.10 -3.17
CA GLU A 75 -23.90 -32.64 -4.40
C GLU A 75 -23.76 -31.58 -5.50
N ALA A 76 -24.72 -30.64 -5.57
CA ALA A 76 -24.70 -29.54 -6.54
C ALA A 76 -23.64 -28.48 -6.22
N GLU A 77 -23.31 -28.30 -4.94
CA GLU A 77 -22.38 -27.28 -4.44
C GLU A 77 -21.38 -27.92 -3.46
N PRO A 78 -20.49 -28.79 -3.94
CA PRO A 78 -19.55 -29.49 -3.07
C PRO A 78 -18.57 -28.50 -2.43
N GLY A 79 -18.27 -28.69 -1.15
CA GLY A 79 -17.31 -27.88 -0.41
C GLY A 79 -15.88 -28.36 -0.57
N ARG A 80 -14.92 -27.52 -0.21
CA ARG A 80 -13.50 -27.88 -0.12
C ARG A 80 -12.92 -27.45 1.22
N VAL A 81 -12.24 -28.40 1.87
CA VAL A 81 -11.49 -28.17 3.11
C VAL A 81 -10.03 -28.55 2.85
N ALA A 82 -9.15 -27.57 2.92
CA ALA A 82 -7.71 -27.75 2.87
C ALA A 82 -7.16 -27.81 4.29
N ALA A 83 -6.68 -28.98 4.69
CA ALA A 83 -6.07 -29.23 5.99
C ALA A 83 -4.55 -29.10 5.89
N PHE A 84 -3.95 -28.33 6.80
CA PHE A 84 -2.52 -28.05 6.87
C PHE A 84 -1.91 -28.58 8.18
N PRO A 85 -1.89 -29.91 8.40
CA PRO A 85 -1.28 -30.44 9.61
C PRO A 85 0.24 -30.31 9.63
N PRO A 86 0.84 -30.33 10.83
CA PRO A 86 2.26 -30.61 11.00
C PRO A 86 2.66 -31.91 10.28
N ARG A 87 3.90 -31.99 9.81
CA ARG A 87 4.40 -33.11 8.99
C ARG A 87 4.15 -34.51 9.58
N HIS A 88 4.18 -34.63 10.91
CA HIS A 88 4.04 -35.89 11.64
C HIS A 88 2.65 -36.10 12.26
N SER A 89 1.70 -35.24 11.92
CA SER A 89 0.32 -35.32 12.42
C SER A 89 -0.61 -35.77 11.30
N ASP A 90 -1.54 -36.63 11.66
CA ASP A 90 -2.69 -36.95 10.83
C ASP A 90 -3.88 -36.08 11.21
N VAL A 91 -4.79 -35.91 10.25
CA VAL A 91 -6.00 -35.10 10.39
C VAL A 91 -7.16 -35.94 9.95
N ASP A 92 -8.11 -36.09 10.86
CA ASP A 92 -9.39 -36.71 10.61
C ASP A 92 -10.47 -35.92 11.34
N PHE A 93 -11.36 -35.32 10.58
CA PHE A 93 -12.52 -34.57 11.08
C PHE A 93 -13.76 -35.45 11.26
N ALA A 94 -13.62 -36.78 11.07
CA ALA A 94 -14.70 -37.75 11.17
C ALA A 94 -15.93 -37.39 10.31
N LEU A 95 -15.67 -36.91 9.08
CA LEU A 95 -16.73 -36.54 8.15
C LEU A 95 -17.59 -37.77 7.78
N PRO A 96 -18.93 -37.62 7.69
CA PRO A 96 -19.79 -38.69 7.21
C PRO A 96 -19.38 -39.18 5.82
N PRO A 97 -19.52 -40.48 5.50
CA PRO A 97 -19.15 -41.03 4.19
C PRO A 97 -19.91 -40.41 3.01
N ASP A 98 -21.10 -39.87 3.26
CA ASP A 98 -21.97 -39.18 2.31
C ASP A 98 -21.77 -37.65 2.29
N ALA A 99 -20.80 -37.12 3.04
CA ALA A 99 -20.51 -35.69 3.05
C ALA A 99 -20.04 -35.20 1.67
N HIS A 100 -20.68 -34.16 1.15
CA HIS A 100 -20.32 -33.52 -0.12
C HIS A 100 -19.16 -32.52 0.03
N VAL A 101 -18.10 -32.93 0.74
CA VAL A 101 -16.91 -32.11 1.00
C VAL A 101 -15.67 -32.85 0.53
N ARG A 102 -14.85 -32.18 -0.27
CA ARG A 102 -13.52 -32.67 -0.62
C ARG A 102 -12.50 -32.21 0.42
N MET A 103 -11.96 -33.16 1.17
CA MET A 103 -10.82 -32.94 2.05
C MET A 103 -9.50 -33.03 1.25
N GLU A 104 -8.62 -32.04 1.42
CA GLU A 104 -7.29 -32.01 0.83
C GLU A 104 -6.26 -31.83 1.94
N ILE A 105 -5.34 -32.77 2.10
CA ILE A 105 -4.28 -32.70 3.12
C ILE A 105 -3.01 -32.16 2.48
N LEU A 106 -2.65 -30.93 2.85
CA LEU A 106 -1.49 -30.20 2.35
C LEU A 106 -0.43 -30.12 3.45
N ARG A 107 0.52 -31.04 3.42
CA ARG A 107 1.62 -31.06 4.38
C ARG A 107 2.73 -30.12 3.94
N ASP A 108 3.17 -29.27 4.86
CA ASP A 108 4.36 -28.44 4.65
C ASP A 108 5.63 -29.30 4.77
N SER A 109 6.69 -28.87 4.09
CA SER A 109 8.00 -29.53 4.16
C SER A 109 8.71 -29.29 5.50
N SER A 110 8.37 -28.21 6.20
CA SER A 110 8.88 -27.89 7.53
C SER A 110 8.34 -28.85 8.58
N GLY A 111 9.18 -29.19 9.55
CA GLY A 111 8.77 -29.98 10.72
C GLY A 111 8.06 -29.15 11.79
N GLU A 112 8.10 -27.82 11.69
CA GLU A 112 7.58 -26.87 12.67
C GLU A 112 6.18 -26.40 12.25
N TRP A 113 5.19 -26.58 13.13
CA TRP A 113 3.81 -26.26 12.82
C TRP A 113 3.60 -24.76 12.60
N GLU A 114 4.36 -23.92 13.31
CA GLU A 114 4.28 -22.46 13.21
C GLU A 114 4.57 -21.97 11.80
N VAL A 115 5.57 -22.56 11.14
CA VAL A 115 6.00 -22.17 9.79
C VAL A 115 4.88 -22.47 8.80
N ALA A 116 4.38 -23.71 8.81
CA ALA A 116 3.25 -24.13 7.97
C ALA A 116 2.00 -23.28 8.21
N PHE A 117 1.69 -23.03 9.49
CA PHE A 117 0.53 -22.26 9.94
C PHE A 117 0.59 -20.81 9.43
N TYR A 118 1.67 -20.07 9.73
CA TYR A 118 1.77 -18.67 9.35
C TYR A 118 1.94 -18.49 7.83
N HIS A 119 2.67 -19.37 7.15
CA HIS A 119 2.79 -19.31 5.70
C HIS A 119 1.42 -19.47 5.03
N THR A 120 0.65 -20.48 5.45
CA THR A 120 -0.70 -20.73 4.92
C THR A 120 -1.64 -19.57 5.21
N LEU A 121 -1.62 -19.01 6.43
CA LEU A 121 -2.44 -17.87 6.82
C LEU A 121 -2.30 -16.70 5.84
N LEU A 122 -1.09 -16.45 5.32
CA LEU A 122 -0.81 -15.36 4.37
C LEU A 122 -1.31 -15.63 2.95
N THR A 123 -1.59 -16.89 2.62
CA THR A 123 -2.15 -17.28 1.32
C THR A 123 -3.68 -17.28 1.30
N CYS A 124 -4.32 -17.21 2.46
CA CYS A 124 -5.77 -17.19 2.59
C CYS A 124 -6.38 -15.84 2.15
N ASP A 125 -7.61 -15.90 1.66
CA ASP A 125 -8.42 -14.73 1.28
C ASP A 125 -9.03 -14.00 2.48
N GLY A 126 -9.13 -14.67 3.62
CA GLY A 126 -9.61 -14.10 4.86
C GLY A 126 -9.39 -15.01 6.06
N VAL A 127 -9.66 -14.48 7.26
CA VAL A 127 -9.40 -15.16 8.52
C VAL A 127 -10.61 -15.02 9.45
N LEU A 128 -11.06 -16.16 9.99
CA LEU A 128 -12.09 -16.25 11.03
C LEU A 128 -11.42 -16.64 12.35
N LEU A 129 -11.56 -15.79 13.37
CA LEU A 129 -11.01 -16.01 14.71
C LEU A 129 -12.13 -16.16 15.75
N MET A 130 -12.01 -17.15 16.64
CA MET A 130 -12.88 -17.28 17.82
C MET A 130 -12.11 -17.81 19.03
N GLY A 131 -12.31 -17.18 20.19
CA GLY A 131 -11.65 -17.57 21.44
C GLY A 131 -10.13 -17.59 21.31
N GLY A 132 -9.52 -18.70 21.72
CA GLY A 132 -8.12 -19.02 21.46
C GLY A 132 -7.13 -18.34 22.42
N GLY A 133 -5.88 -18.79 22.37
CA GLY A 133 -4.78 -18.31 23.21
C GLY A 133 -3.88 -17.30 22.51
N GLN A 134 -2.59 -17.33 22.86
CA GLN A 134 -1.58 -16.45 22.27
C GLN A 134 -1.41 -16.68 20.77
N SER A 135 -1.44 -17.93 20.29
CA SER A 135 -1.33 -18.22 18.86
C SER A 135 -2.45 -17.57 18.04
N THR A 136 -3.70 -17.67 18.49
CA THR A 136 -4.86 -17.00 17.85
C THR A 136 -4.70 -15.49 17.84
N ARG A 137 -4.20 -14.90 18.94
CA ARG A 137 -3.89 -13.47 18.99
C ARG A 137 -2.81 -13.08 17.98
N VAL A 138 -1.70 -13.82 17.94
CA VAL A 138 -0.59 -13.56 17.01
C VAL A 138 -1.06 -13.67 15.56
N ALA A 139 -1.82 -14.71 15.22
CA ALA A 139 -2.43 -14.89 13.91
C ALA A 139 -3.27 -13.68 13.50
N GLY A 140 -4.11 -13.17 14.42
CA GLY A 140 -4.92 -11.99 14.15
C GLY A 140 -4.11 -10.71 13.96
N ILE A 141 -3.05 -10.50 14.74
CA ILE A 141 -2.16 -9.35 14.55
C ILE A 141 -1.41 -9.44 13.21
N ILE A 142 -0.95 -10.62 12.82
CA ILE A 142 -0.32 -10.84 11.51
C ILE A 142 -1.31 -10.54 10.38
N ALA A 143 -2.54 -11.06 10.48
CA ALA A 143 -3.59 -10.80 9.50
C ALA A 143 -3.92 -9.29 9.38
N LEU A 144 -4.03 -8.57 10.50
CA LEU A 144 -4.20 -7.11 10.49
C LEU A 144 -3.01 -6.39 9.83
N ALA A 145 -1.78 -6.80 10.15
CA ALA A 145 -0.57 -6.20 9.59
C ALA A 145 -0.47 -6.41 8.07
N GLN A 146 -0.90 -7.57 7.59
CA GLN A 146 -0.88 -7.96 6.17
C GLN A 146 -2.14 -7.55 5.42
N ARG A 147 -3.02 -6.82 6.10
CA ARG A 147 -4.32 -6.38 5.63
C ARG A 147 -5.19 -7.50 5.05
N LEU A 148 -5.20 -8.66 5.69
CA LEU A 148 -6.08 -9.77 5.31
C LEU A 148 -7.48 -9.52 5.87
N PRO A 149 -8.56 -9.66 5.08
CA PRO A 149 -9.92 -9.61 5.59
C PRO A 149 -10.06 -10.49 6.83
N LEU A 150 -10.58 -9.95 7.92
CA LEU A 150 -10.59 -10.64 9.20
C LEU A 150 -11.90 -10.40 9.94
N VAL A 151 -12.42 -11.48 10.50
CA VAL A 151 -13.53 -11.45 11.44
C VAL A 151 -13.06 -12.06 12.74
N SER A 152 -13.15 -11.26 13.80
CA SER A 152 -12.93 -11.73 15.16
C SER A 152 -14.27 -11.84 15.89
N VAL A 153 -14.62 -13.04 16.36
CA VAL A 153 -15.86 -13.27 17.11
C VAL A 153 -15.59 -12.99 18.59
N ALA A 154 -15.61 -11.71 18.98
CA ALA A 154 -15.18 -11.26 20.30
C ALA A 154 -16.11 -11.72 21.45
N ALA A 155 -17.35 -12.11 21.13
CA ALA A 155 -18.32 -12.66 22.07
C ALA A 155 -17.77 -13.82 22.92
N PHE A 156 -16.81 -14.59 22.38
CA PHE A 156 -16.22 -15.76 23.05
C PHE A 156 -14.92 -15.45 23.81
N GLY A 157 -14.47 -14.19 23.83
CA GLY A 157 -13.27 -13.77 24.56
C GLY A 157 -11.96 -14.29 23.96
N GLY A 158 -11.00 -14.64 24.84
CA GLY A 158 -9.69 -15.16 24.43
C GLY A 158 -8.84 -14.21 23.58
N GLY A 159 -7.98 -14.79 22.74
CA GLY A 159 -7.10 -14.09 21.82
C GLY A 159 -7.85 -13.34 20.72
N ALA A 160 -8.95 -13.91 20.21
CA ALA A 160 -9.84 -13.25 19.27
C ALA A 160 -10.39 -11.92 19.84
N GLY A 161 -10.89 -11.94 21.08
CA GLY A 161 -11.34 -10.71 21.76
C GLY A 161 -10.25 -9.63 21.88
N GLN A 162 -8.99 -10.02 22.06
CA GLN A 162 -7.86 -9.09 22.06
C GLN A 162 -7.56 -8.52 20.66
N VAL A 163 -7.69 -9.32 19.61
CA VAL A 163 -7.54 -8.85 18.22
C VAL A 163 -8.61 -7.82 17.90
N TRP A 164 -9.86 -8.07 18.34
CA TRP A 164 -10.97 -7.13 18.16
C TRP A 164 -10.67 -5.74 18.73
N ILE A 165 -10.12 -5.63 19.94
CA ILE A 165 -9.71 -4.35 20.56
C ILE A 165 -8.71 -3.57 19.69
N ASN A 166 -7.93 -4.24 18.85
CA ASN A 166 -6.93 -3.59 17.99
C ASN A 166 -7.49 -3.09 16.65
N PHE A 167 -8.74 -3.42 16.28
CA PHE A 167 -9.36 -2.90 15.05
C PHE A 167 -9.54 -1.38 15.06
N ASP A 168 -9.72 -0.77 16.23
CA ASP A 168 -9.81 0.70 16.35
C ASP A 168 -8.54 1.41 15.86
N LYS A 169 -7.38 0.73 15.94
CA LYS A 169 -6.10 1.26 15.49
C LYS A 169 -5.82 0.96 14.02
N VAL A 170 -6.22 -0.23 13.57
CA VAL A 170 -5.98 -0.72 12.20
C VAL A 170 -7.27 -1.30 11.67
N ARG A 171 -8.06 -0.47 10.97
CA ARG A 171 -9.39 -0.85 10.48
C ARG A 171 -9.40 -1.96 9.44
N ASN A 172 -8.31 -2.13 8.69
CA ASN A 172 -8.13 -3.26 7.78
C ASN A 172 -9.33 -3.50 6.81
N ASP A 173 -9.73 -2.45 6.09
CA ASP A 173 -10.89 -2.46 5.18
C ASP A 173 -12.27 -2.71 5.85
N ALA A 174 -12.33 -2.87 7.18
CA ALA A 174 -13.55 -2.85 7.97
C ALA A 174 -14.00 -1.41 8.30
N ASP A 175 -15.32 -1.19 8.37
CA ASP A 175 -15.89 0.07 8.86
C ASP A 175 -16.36 -0.03 10.32
N ASP A 176 -16.88 1.07 10.87
CA ASP A 176 -17.36 1.09 12.27
C ASP A 176 -18.51 0.10 12.53
N SER A 177 -19.33 -0.17 11.52
CA SER A 177 -20.45 -1.13 11.65
C SER A 177 -19.94 -2.57 11.67
N ASP A 178 -18.92 -2.86 10.87
CA ASP A 178 -18.22 -4.15 10.83
C ASP A 178 -17.52 -4.43 12.17
N ILE A 179 -16.82 -3.43 12.73
CA ILE A 179 -16.11 -3.57 14.02
C ILE A 179 -17.09 -3.77 15.18
N ARG A 180 -18.21 -3.04 15.20
CA ARG A 180 -19.27 -3.23 16.21
C ARG A 180 -19.86 -4.63 16.12
N LEU A 181 -20.18 -5.09 14.90
CA LEU A 181 -20.71 -6.44 14.66
C LEU A 181 -19.81 -7.54 15.23
N MET A 182 -18.49 -7.41 15.10
CA MET A 182 -17.52 -8.35 15.68
C MET A 182 -17.52 -8.37 17.22
N GLY A 183 -17.92 -7.26 17.84
CA GLY A 183 -18.02 -7.08 19.28
C GLY A 183 -19.39 -7.39 19.90
N ASP A 184 -20.42 -7.60 19.07
CA ASP A 184 -21.79 -7.88 19.52
C ASP A 184 -21.88 -9.22 20.27
N ASN A 185 -22.89 -9.36 21.13
CA ASN A 185 -23.21 -10.63 21.75
C ASN A 185 -23.60 -11.68 20.70
N TRP A 186 -23.30 -12.95 20.97
CA TRP A 186 -23.64 -14.04 20.05
C TRP A 186 -25.17 -14.24 19.96
N SER A 187 -25.64 -14.50 18.74
CA SER A 187 -27.02 -14.85 18.41
C SER A 187 -27.05 -15.77 17.19
N SER A 188 -28.19 -16.41 16.91
CA SER A 188 -28.34 -17.30 15.75
C SER A 188 -28.15 -16.62 14.39
N VAL A 189 -28.34 -15.30 14.31
CA VAL A 189 -28.11 -14.51 13.08
C VAL A 189 -26.69 -13.94 12.98
N SER A 190 -25.87 -14.09 14.03
CA SER A 190 -24.52 -13.52 14.08
C SER A 190 -23.62 -14.14 13.01
N ALA A 191 -23.69 -15.46 12.80
CA ALA A 191 -22.88 -16.16 11.82
C ALA A 191 -23.02 -15.57 10.40
N ALA A 192 -24.25 -15.45 9.90
CA ALA A 192 -24.53 -14.93 8.56
C ALA A 192 -24.01 -13.48 8.39
N ARG A 193 -24.25 -12.63 9.40
CA ARG A 193 -23.79 -11.23 9.40
C ARG A 193 -22.27 -11.14 9.40
N LEU A 194 -21.60 -11.97 10.19
CA LEU A 194 -20.14 -12.02 10.32
C LEU A 194 -19.48 -12.52 9.02
N ILE A 195 -20.00 -13.58 8.40
CA ILE A 195 -19.46 -14.05 7.10
C ILE A 195 -19.70 -13.02 6.01
N ALA A 196 -20.87 -12.39 5.96
CA ALA A 196 -21.12 -11.27 5.04
C ALA A 196 -20.16 -10.09 5.28
N CYS A 197 -19.81 -9.80 6.54
CA CYS A 197 -18.81 -8.79 6.88
C CYS A 197 -17.42 -9.15 6.33
N LEU A 198 -16.96 -10.38 6.52
CA LEU A 198 -15.68 -10.87 5.99
C LEU A 198 -15.59 -10.69 4.47
N LEU A 199 -16.65 -11.05 3.75
CA LEU A 199 -16.69 -10.95 2.30
C LEU A 199 -16.74 -9.49 1.80
N ARG A 200 -17.47 -8.60 2.50
CA ARG A 200 -17.45 -7.16 2.19
C ARG A 200 -16.05 -6.56 2.36
N GLN A 201 -15.33 -6.92 3.42
CA GLN A 201 -13.94 -6.50 3.61
C GLN A 201 -13.06 -6.96 2.44
N ARG A 202 -13.18 -8.24 2.04
CA ARG A 202 -12.47 -8.78 0.88
C ARG A 202 -12.77 -8.01 -0.41
N GLU A 203 -14.04 -7.74 -0.69
CA GLU A 203 -14.44 -7.01 -1.89
C GLU A 203 -13.92 -5.56 -1.89
N ARG A 204 -13.95 -4.86 -0.74
CA ARG A 204 -13.33 -3.53 -0.59
C ARG A 204 -11.84 -3.58 -0.87
N ARG A 205 -11.13 -4.57 -0.31
CA ARG A 205 -9.69 -4.77 -0.54
C ARG A 205 -9.39 -4.97 -2.02
N LEU A 206 -10.12 -5.85 -2.70
CA LEU A 206 -9.93 -6.11 -4.14
C LEU A 206 -10.20 -4.87 -5.00
N ARG A 207 -11.26 -4.10 -4.69
CA ARG A 207 -11.53 -2.82 -5.35
C ARG A 207 -10.41 -1.82 -5.15
N ASN A 208 -9.93 -1.65 -3.91
CA ASN A 208 -8.82 -0.75 -3.58
C ASN A 208 -7.53 -1.12 -4.35
N ILE A 209 -7.23 -2.42 -4.50
CA ILE A 209 -6.08 -2.90 -5.29
C ILE A 209 -6.28 -2.58 -6.77
N ALA A 210 -7.47 -2.84 -7.33
CA ALA A 210 -7.77 -2.56 -8.73
C ALA A 210 -7.69 -1.07 -9.06
N GLU A 211 -8.25 -0.21 -8.19
CA GLU A 211 -8.20 1.25 -8.32
C GLU A 211 -6.76 1.78 -8.27
N ARG A 212 -5.92 1.26 -7.36
CA ARG A 212 -4.50 1.61 -7.30
C ARG A 212 -3.76 1.19 -8.57
N ALA A 213 -3.97 -0.04 -9.04
CA ALA A 213 -3.34 -0.53 -10.26
C ALA A 213 -3.76 0.30 -11.49
N GLN A 214 -5.03 0.74 -11.55
CA GLN A 214 -5.50 1.65 -12.59
C GLN A 214 -4.87 3.04 -12.45
N GLY A 215 -4.78 3.57 -11.23
CA GLY A 215 -4.09 4.81 -10.90
C GLY A 215 -2.64 4.79 -11.37
N GLU A 216 -1.88 3.74 -11.02
CA GLU A 216 -0.49 3.55 -11.42
C GLU A 216 -0.33 3.46 -12.94
N ARG A 217 -1.20 2.72 -13.65
CA ARG A 217 -1.17 2.65 -15.11
C ARG A 217 -1.43 4.01 -15.76
N THR A 218 -2.38 4.78 -15.24
CA THR A 218 -2.66 6.12 -15.76
C THR A 218 -1.52 7.09 -15.45
N ALA A 219 -0.91 7.00 -14.26
CA ALA A 219 0.27 7.77 -13.89
C ALA A 219 1.47 7.43 -14.78
N ALA A 220 1.73 6.14 -15.02
CA ALA A 220 2.80 5.67 -15.91
C ALA A 220 2.60 6.16 -17.35
N ARG A 221 1.37 6.12 -17.88
CA ARG A 221 1.06 6.68 -19.22
C ARG A 221 1.28 8.19 -19.28
N ARG A 222 0.90 8.93 -18.22
CA ARG A 222 1.16 10.38 -18.13
C ARG A 222 2.66 10.66 -18.05
N SER A 223 3.42 9.86 -17.30
CA SER A 223 4.89 9.92 -17.24
C SER A 223 5.52 9.72 -18.61
N ALA A 224 5.15 8.63 -19.31
CA ALA A 224 5.66 8.31 -20.62
C ALA A 224 5.37 9.42 -21.65
N ARG A 225 4.17 10.01 -21.61
CA ARG A 225 3.83 11.17 -22.44
C ARG A 225 4.71 12.38 -22.12
N GLY A 226 4.91 12.70 -20.84
CA GLY A 226 5.80 13.79 -20.42
C GLY A 226 7.23 13.58 -20.93
N LEU A 227 7.80 12.39 -20.73
CA LEU A 227 9.14 12.03 -21.23
C LEU A 227 9.22 12.08 -22.76
N THR A 228 8.19 11.63 -23.46
CA THR A 228 8.13 11.72 -24.94
C THR A 228 8.13 13.19 -25.38
N VAL A 229 7.34 14.06 -24.75
CA VAL A 229 7.34 15.50 -25.04
C VAL A 229 8.70 16.12 -24.76
N ALA A 230 9.34 15.80 -23.63
CA ALA A 230 10.68 16.28 -23.31
C ALA A 230 11.71 15.85 -24.37
N ALA A 231 11.67 14.58 -24.79
CA ALA A 231 12.56 14.07 -25.84
C ALA A 231 12.33 14.79 -27.18
N VAL A 232 11.07 15.00 -27.58
CA VAL A 232 10.75 15.74 -28.81
C VAL A 232 11.22 17.20 -28.73
N CYS A 233 11.01 17.88 -27.61
CA CYS A 233 11.53 19.22 -27.40
C CYS A 233 13.07 19.26 -27.49
N MET A 234 13.76 18.30 -26.87
CA MET A 234 15.22 18.22 -26.94
C MET A 234 15.71 17.99 -28.38
N LEU A 235 15.09 17.06 -29.11
CA LEU A 235 15.39 16.80 -30.51
C LEU A 235 15.13 18.02 -31.40
N ALA A 236 14.04 18.75 -31.17
CA ALA A 236 13.73 19.97 -31.91
C ALA A 236 14.77 21.08 -31.66
N SER A 237 15.23 21.22 -30.41
CA SER A 237 16.29 22.17 -30.06
C SER A 237 17.63 21.80 -30.73
N LEU A 238 17.99 20.52 -30.73
CA LEU A 238 19.19 20.02 -31.41
C LEU A 238 19.10 20.14 -32.93
N ALA A 239 17.92 19.93 -33.51
CA ALA A 239 17.70 20.12 -34.94
C ALA A 239 17.96 21.57 -35.34
N ALA A 240 17.52 22.53 -34.54
CA ALA A 240 17.77 23.96 -34.77
C ALA A 240 19.26 24.31 -34.83
N LEU A 241 20.11 23.62 -34.03
CA LEU A 241 21.57 23.78 -34.08
C LEU A 241 22.18 23.27 -35.39
N VAL A 242 21.62 22.19 -35.97
CA VAL A 242 22.11 21.58 -37.21
C VAL A 242 21.65 22.37 -38.44
N THR A 243 20.42 22.90 -38.41
CA THR A 243 19.83 23.65 -39.52
C THR A 243 20.16 25.13 -39.53
N ALA A 244 20.76 25.67 -38.46
CA ALA A 244 21.20 27.06 -38.43
C ALA A 244 22.28 27.29 -39.49
N GLU A 245 21.92 28.03 -40.55
CA GLU A 245 22.85 28.43 -41.59
C GLU A 245 23.84 29.49 -41.06
N GLN A 246 25.05 29.51 -41.60
CA GLN A 246 25.97 30.63 -41.44
C GLN A 246 25.51 31.78 -42.35
N SER A 247 24.44 32.46 -41.96
CA SER A 247 24.01 33.70 -42.62
C SER A 247 24.95 34.85 -42.21
N ARG A 248 25.28 35.74 -43.16
CA ARG A 248 26.10 36.94 -42.91
C ARG A 248 25.29 38.12 -42.38
N GLN A 249 23.96 38.02 -42.36
CA GLN A 249 23.06 39.06 -41.84
C GLN A 249 21.95 38.38 -41.06
N ALA A 250 21.79 38.76 -39.79
CA ALA A 250 20.81 38.16 -38.90
C ALA A 250 19.38 38.44 -39.39
N GLY A 251 18.74 37.42 -39.97
CA GLY A 251 17.33 37.48 -40.32
C GLY A 251 16.42 37.40 -39.09
N ALA A 252 15.15 37.76 -39.25
CA ALA A 252 14.14 37.53 -38.20
C ALA A 252 14.03 36.04 -37.81
N LEU A 253 14.26 35.13 -38.76
CA LEU A 253 14.29 33.69 -38.53
C LEU A 253 15.47 33.27 -37.64
N ASP A 254 16.64 33.86 -37.86
CA ASP A 254 17.85 33.59 -37.06
C ASP A 254 17.64 33.98 -35.60
N LEU A 255 17.05 35.16 -35.36
CA LEU A 255 16.68 35.62 -34.02
C LEU A 255 15.62 34.71 -33.37
N LEU A 256 14.63 34.27 -34.14
CA LEU A 256 13.60 33.35 -33.65
C LEU A 256 14.19 31.99 -33.26
N VAL A 257 15.11 31.46 -34.06
CA VAL A 257 15.82 30.21 -33.76
C VAL A 257 16.71 30.37 -32.52
N LEU A 258 17.45 31.48 -32.45
CA LEU A 258 18.37 31.80 -31.37
C LEU A 258 17.69 31.91 -30.00
N VAL A 259 16.45 32.41 -29.96
CA VAL A 259 15.63 32.47 -28.73
C VAL A 259 14.79 31.21 -28.54
N GLY A 260 14.18 30.69 -29.60
CA GLY A 260 13.26 29.55 -29.54
C GLY A 260 13.92 28.24 -29.16
N ALA A 261 15.08 27.91 -29.73
CA ALA A 261 15.78 26.66 -29.45
C ALA A 261 16.15 26.48 -27.96
N PRO A 262 16.76 27.46 -27.27
CA PRO A 262 17.07 27.32 -25.84
C PRO A 262 15.82 27.36 -24.94
N LEU A 263 14.74 28.04 -25.34
CA LEU A 263 13.46 27.97 -24.62
C LEU A 263 12.87 26.56 -24.67
N VAL A 264 12.86 25.94 -25.86
CA VAL A 264 12.38 24.56 -26.03
C VAL A 264 13.27 23.58 -25.24
N ALA A 265 14.59 23.79 -25.22
CA ALA A 265 15.50 23.00 -24.37
C ALA A 265 15.19 23.17 -22.88
N SER A 266 14.89 24.39 -22.44
CA SER A 266 14.51 24.67 -21.05
C SER A 266 13.20 23.99 -20.65
N ALA A 267 12.19 23.99 -21.55
CA ALA A 267 10.97 23.21 -21.33
C ALA A 267 11.27 21.72 -21.18
N ALA A 268 12.15 21.16 -22.03
CA ALA A 268 12.58 19.76 -21.94
C ALA A 268 13.26 19.44 -20.60
N GLY A 269 14.18 20.30 -20.14
CA GLY A 269 14.87 20.17 -18.85
C GLY A 269 13.89 20.17 -17.67
N ALA A 270 12.92 21.09 -17.66
CA ALA A 270 11.92 21.17 -16.60
C ALA A 270 10.99 19.95 -16.58
N ILE A 271 10.52 19.49 -17.75
CA ILE A 271 9.70 18.27 -17.84
C ILE A 271 10.48 17.04 -17.36
N LEU A 272 11.75 16.92 -17.74
CA LEU A 272 12.61 15.82 -17.30
C LEU A 272 12.79 15.83 -15.78
N ARG A 273 13.04 17.00 -15.18
CA ARG A 273 13.15 17.13 -13.73
C ARG A 273 11.87 16.74 -13.00
N ASN A 274 10.71 17.17 -13.52
CA ASN A 274 9.40 16.82 -12.97
C ASN A 274 9.09 15.31 -13.09
N SER A 275 9.78 14.57 -13.96
CA SER A 275 9.58 13.11 -14.07
C SER A 275 10.10 12.33 -12.87
N PHE A 276 10.96 12.93 -12.05
CA PHE A 276 11.45 12.36 -10.79
C PHE A 276 10.52 12.64 -9.59
N GLU A 277 9.44 13.41 -9.79
CA GLU A 277 8.50 13.80 -8.74
C GLU A 277 7.20 13.01 -8.85
N SER A 278 6.58 12.72 -7.70
CA SER A 278 5.34 11.93 -7.61
C SER A 278 4.12 12.65 -8.19
N ASP A 279 4.15 13.99 -8.23
CA ASP A 279 3.01 14.82 -8.64
C ASP A 279 3.19 15.35 -10.08
N MET A 280 2.86 14.49 -11.05
CA MET A 280 3.27 14.69 -12.44
C MET A 280 2.36 15.65 -13.21
N ARG A 281 2.66 16.96 -13.11
CA ARG A 281 2.02 18.04 -13.88
C ARG A 281 2.98 18.63 -14.92
N TRP A 282 3.42 17.81 -15.87
CA TRP A 282 4.42 18.15 -16.90
C TRP A 282 4.11 19.45 -17.66
N GLY A 283 2.82 19.78 -17.89
CA GLY A 283 2.45 21.03 -18.55
C GLY A 283 2.83 22.28 -17.74
N ARG A 284 2.69 22.25 -16.41
CA ARG A 284 3.13 23.36 -15.56
C ARG A 284 4.65 23.44 -15.49
N ALA A 285 5.32 22.29 -15.43
CA ALA A 285 6.78 22.23 -15.47
C ALA A 285 7.32 22.83 -16.77
N ALA A 286 6.73 22.48 -17.92
CA ALA A 286 7.10 23.07 -19.21
C ALA A 286 6.98 24.59 -19.22
N VAL A 287 5.87 25.15 -18.70
CA VAL A 287 5.67 26.61 -18.62
C VAL A 287 6.69 27.29 -17.71
N ARG A 288 7.00 26.69 -16.55
CA ARG A 288 8.06 27.21 -15.66
C ARG A 288 9.44 27.13 -16.31
N GLY A 289 9.73 26.02 -16.98
CA GLY A 289 10.95 25.84 -17.75
C GLY A 289 11.09 26.91 -18.83
N LEU A 290 10.04 27.18 -19.61
CA LEU A 290 10.04 28.27 -20.59
C LEU A 290 10.34 29.63 -19.94
N GLY A 291 9.73 29.94 -18.80
CA GLY A 291 10.00 31.18 -18.06
C GLY A 291 11.44 31.28 -17.59
N ALA A 292 11.99 30.23 -16.98
CA ALA A 292 13.38 30.18 -16.53
C ALA A 292 14.37 30.33 -17.71
N GLY A 293 14.12 29.60 -18.79
CA GLY A 293 14.92 29.66 -20.01
C GLY A 293 14.90 31.05 -20.62
N LEU A 294 13.75 31.73 -20.65
CA LEU A 294 13.62 33.08 -21.19
C LEU A 294 14.51 34.06 -20.42
N VAL A 295 14.42 34.03 -19.09
CA VAL A 295 15.25 34.88 -18.23
C VAL A 295 16.74 34.59 -18.44
N SER A 296 17.15 33.32 -18.44
CA SER A 296 18.55 32.94 -18.64
C SER A 296 19.10 33.34 -20.01
N VAL A 297 18.31 33.16 -21.07
CA VAL A 297 18.69 33.53 -22.45
C VAL A 297 18.80 35.06 -22.59
N LEU A 298 17.84 35.82 -22.05
CA LEU A 298 17.89 37.29 -22.06
C LEU A 298 19.09 37.83 -21.29
N LEU A 299 19.39 37.27 -20.11
CA LEU A 299 20.56 37.65 -19.32
C LEU A 299 21.87 37.32 -20.05
N TYR A 300 21.94 36.17 -20.72
CA TYR A 300 23.09 35.80 -21.54
C TYR A 300 23.30 36.81 -22.69
N PHE A 301 22.26 37.14 -23.44
CA PHE A 301 22.36 38.13 -24.52
C PHE A 301 22.69 39.53 -24.02
N ALA A 302 22.07 39.98 -22.93
CA ALA A 302 22.40 41.26 -22.32
C ALA A 302 23.89 41.33 -21.93
N SER A 303 24.41 40.25 -21.33
CA SER A 303 25.84 40.16 -20.99
C SER A 303 26.73 40.21 -22.23
N GLN A 304 26.38 39.50 -23.30
CA GLN A 304 27.18 39.49 -24.53
C GLN A 304 27.17 40.84 -25.24
N LEU A 305 26.01 41.51 -25.31
CA LEU A 305 25.87 42.84 -25.92
C LEU A 305 26.65 43.93 -25.17
N LEU A 306 26.75 43.82 -23.85
CA LEU A 306 27.58 44.72 -23.06
C LEU A 306 29.08 44.55 -23.35
N THR A 307 29.52 43.34 -23.67
CA THR A 307 30.93 43.04 -23.98
C THR A 307 31.28 43.24 -25.45
N VAL A 308 30.33 42.99 -26.37
CA VAL A 308 30.51 43.03 -27.83
C VAL A 308 29.25 43.65 -28.46
N PRO A 309 29.17 44.99 -28.59
CA PRO A 309 27.98 45.67 -29.11
C PRO A 309 27.63 45.29 -30.56
N ALA A 310 28.64 44.96 -31.37
CA ALA A 310 28.50 44.53 -32.77
C ALA A 310 28.09 43.05 -32.93
N LEU A 311 27.76 42.34 -31.85
CA LEU A 311 27.37 40.92 -31.90
C LEU A 311 26.17 40.66 -32.81
N LEU A 312 25.26 41.64 -32.93
CA LEU A 312 24.07 41.52 -33.78
C LEU A 312 24.36 41.75 -35.26
N ASP A 313 25.47 42.42 -35.59
CA ASP A 313 25.82 42.77 -36.96
C ASP A 313 26.41 41.56 -37.71
N ASP A 314 27.21 40.73 -37.02
CA ASP A 314 27.85 39.51 -37.54
C ASP A 314 27.48 38.26 -36.70
N LEU A 315 26.20 37.92 -36.68
CA LEU A 315 25.63 36.94 -35.75
C LEU A 315 25.87 35.48 -36.21
N ASP A 316 26.89 34.81 -35.66
CA ASP A 316 27.06 33.36 -35.82
C ASP A 316 26.08 32.60 -34.91
N VAL A 317 24.83 32.46 -35.40
CA VAL A 317 23.71 31.80 -34.69
C VAL A 317 24.12 30.41 -34.20
N ARG A 318 24.80 29.64 -35.04
CA ARG A 318 25.18 28.26 -34.74
C ARG A 318 26.14 28.19 -33.56
N ARG A 319 27.13 29.09 -33.52
CA ARG A 319 28.09 29.17 -32.40
C ARG A 319 27.39 29.58 -31.10
N LEU A 320 26.44 30.51 -31.16
CA LEU A 320 25.68 30.94 -29.97
C LEU A 320 24.74 29.84 -29.46
N LEU A 321 24.05 29.12 -30.36
CA LEU A 321 23.18 28.00 -30.01
C LEU A 321 23.91 26.88 -29.25
N PHE A 322 25.19 26.65 -29.57
CA PHE A 322 26.02 25.67 -28.86
C PHE A 322 26.13 25.96 -27.35
N PHE A 323 26.04 27.24 -26.95
CA PHE A 323 26.06 27.66 -25.55
C PHE A 323 24.65 27.87 -24.98
N THR A 324 23.73 28.48 -25.75
CA THR A 324 22.41 28.82 -25.23
C THR A 324 21.52 27.60 -25.02
N ILE A 325 21.64 26.53 -25.83
CA ILE A 325 20.84 25.31 -25.67
C ILE A 325 21.15 24.60 -24.33
N PRO A 326 22.42 24.26 -23.99
CA PRO A 326 22.75 23.69 -22.67
C PRO A 326 22.38 24.62 -21.52
N LEU A 327 22.55 25.94 -21.68
CA LEU A 327 22.17 26.93 -20.68
C LEU A 327 20.66 26.90 -20.43
N GLY A 328 19.85 26.92 -21.49
CA GLY A 328 18.40 26.82 -21.42
C GLY A 328 17.96 25.53 -20.75
N PHE A 329 18.47 24.38 -21.21
CA PHE A 329 18.18 23.09 -20.58
C PHE A 329 18.50 23.09 -19.08
N THR A 330 19.68 23.57 -18.70
CA THR A 330 20.12 23.62 -17.30
C THR A 330 19.23 24.55 -16.48
N ALA A 331 18.88 25.71 -17.02
CA ALA A 331 17.96 26.65 -16.38
C ALA A 331 16.61 25.97 -16.08
N GLY A 332 16.00 25.33 -17.07
CA GLY A 332 14.75 24.61 -16.89
C GLY A 332 14.85 23.43 -15.91
N PHE A 333 15.92 22.64 -15.99
CA PHE A 333 16.15 21.49 -15.12
C PHE A 333 16.36 21.87 -13.65
N THR A 334 16.97 23.03 -13.39
CA THR A 334 17.36 23.45 -12.03
C THR A 334 16.44 24.50 -11.39
N PHE A 335 15.54 25.12 -12.17
CA PHE A 335 14.72 26.24 -11.71
C PHE A 335 13.94 25.94 -10.42
N ASP A 336 13.24 24.81 -10.36
CA ASP A 336 12.43 24.45 -9.18
C ASP A 336 13.32 24.23 -7.94
N LEU A 337 14.54 23.69 -8.08
CA LEU A 337 15.48 23.52 -6.96
C LEU A 337 15.94 24.86 -6.40
N VAL A 338 16.24 25.83 -7.27
CA VAL A 338 16.65 27.18 -6.86
C VAL A 338 15.48 27.89 -6.19
N PHE A 339 14.27 27.80 -6.77
CA PHE A 339 13.09 28.44 -6.20
C PHE A 339 12.70 27.84 -4.84
N GLU A 340 12.77 26.52 -4.70
CA GLU A 340 12.55 25.82 -3.44
C GLU A 340 13.59 26.22 -2.39
N ARG A 341 14.88 26.28 -2.76
CA ARG A 341 15.97 26.79 -1.89
C ARG A 341 15.77 28.23 -1.47
N LEU A 342 15.34 29.12 -2.37
CA LEU A 342 15.07 30.53 -2.04
C LEU A 342 13.85 30.65 -1.11
N ARG A 343 12.81 29.85 -1.35
CA ARG A 343 11.62 29.80 -0.50
C ARG A 343 11.94 29.24 0.88
N SER A 344 12.74 28.17 0.95
CA SER A 344 13.12 27.52 2.20
C SER A 344 14.20 28.27 2.97
N GLY A 345 15.07 29.03 2.29
CA GLY A 345 16.12 29.85 2.90
C GLY A 345 15.64 31.24 3.33
N ALA A 346 14.55 31.75 2.73
CA ALA A 346 13.87 32.96 3.21
C ALA A 346 13.09 32.71 4.51
N ALA A 347 12.67 31.47 4.76
CA ALA A 347 12.39 31.02 6.12
C ALA A 347 13.77 30.82 6.78
N GLY A 348 14.18 31.73 7.67
CA GLY A 348 15.43 31.55 8.42
C GLY A 348 15.50 30.16 9.09
N PRO A 349 16.68 29.75 9.59
CA PRO A 349 16.79 28.51 10.36
C PRO A 349 15.64 28.48 11.38
N PRO A 350 14.94 27.34 11.53
CA PRO A 350 13.82 27.26 12.46
C PRO A 350 14.29 27.86 13.77
N ALA A 351 13.60 28.92 14.22
CA ALA A 351 13.94 29.58 15.47
C ALA A 351 14.12 28.46 16.50
N VAL A 352 15.32 28.35 17.07
CA VAL A 352 15.61 27.36 18.08
C VAL A 352 14.54 27.56 19.13
N GLN A 353 13.56 26.65 19.17
CA GLN A 353 12.51 26.75 20.17
C GLN A 353 13.25 26.68 21.51
N PRO A 354 13.10 27.69 22.38
CA PRO A 354 13.68 27.61 23.70
C PRO A 354 13.23 26.28 24.31
N PRO A 355 14.16 25.55 24.96
CA PRO A 355 13.85 24.22 25.50
C PRO A 355 12.57 24.30 26.31
N ASP A 356 11.59 23.45 25.95
CA ASP A 356 10.32 23.39 26.64
C ASP A 356 10.59 23.08 28.12
N PRO A 357 10.30 24.02 29.05
CA PRO A 357 10.59 23.83 30.47
C PRO A 357 9.76 22.69 31.08
N LEU A 358 8.78 22.16 30.35
CA LEU A 358 7.93 21.05 30.76
C LEU A 358 8.27 19.72 30.06
N ALA A 359 9.30 19.67 29.22
CA ALA A 359 9.74 18.43 28.59
C ALA A 359 10.18 17.41 29.68
N PRO A 360 9.54 16.23 29.76
CA PRO A 360 9.83 15.21 30.77
C PRO A 360 11.21 14.60 30.50
N GLY A 361 12.24 15.21 31.08
CA GLY A 361 13.64 14.87 30.83
C GLY A 361 14.64 15.94 31.23
N ALA A 362 14.19 17.17 31.53
CA ALA A 362 15.04 18.17 32.18
C ALA A 362 15.44 17.65 33.57
N SER A 363 16.65 17.10 33.65
CA SER A 363 17.27 16.58 34.86
C SER A 363 17.20 17.61 35.97
N ARG A 364 16.39 17.29 37.00
CA ARG A 364 16.31 18.03 38.26
C ARG A 364 17.74 18.14 38.82
N PRO A 365 18.25 19.34 39.16
CA PRO A 365 19.56 19.47 39.76
C PRO A 365 19.63 18.61 41.04
N PRO A 366 20.77 17.96 41.31
CA PRO A 366 20.93 17.06 42.44
C PRO A 366 20.61 17.81 43.74
N ASN A 367 19.67 17.27 44.50
CA ASN A 367 19.22 17.84 45.77
C ASN A 367 20.38 17.72 46.77
N SER A 368 20.97 18.86 47.14
CA SER A 368 22.05 18.95 48.12
C SER A 368 21.49 18.92 49.54
N ASP A 369 20.88 17.81 49.94
CA ASP A 369 20.57 17.55 51.35
C ASP A 369 21.61 16.58 51.90
N GLY A 370 22.62 17.14 52.55
CA GLY A 370 23.60 16.40 53.34
C GLY A 370 22.96 15.83 54.62
N PRO A 371 23.51 14.74 55.18
CA PRO A 371 23.00 14.14 56.39
C PRO A 371 23.28 15.04 57.60
N ARG A 372 22.24 15.40 58.34
CA ARG A 372 22.39 15.92 59.71
C ARG A 372 22.50 14.74 60.67
N SER A 373 23.65 14.70 61.36
CA SER A 373 23.96 13.91 62.55
C SER A 373 23.06 14.24 63.73
#